data_AF-A0A9P5XDI3-F1
#
_entry.id   AF-A0A9P5XDI3-F1
#
_cell.length_a   1.000
_cell.length_b   1.000
_cell.length_c   1.000
_cell.angle_alpha   90.00
_cell.angle_beta   90.00
_cell.angle_gamma   90.00
#
_symmetry.space_group_name_H-M   'P 1'
#
loop_
_entity.id
_entity.type
_entity.pdbx_description
1 polymer ?
#
loop_
_entity_poly.entity_id
_entity_poly.type
_entity_poly.pdbx_seq_one_letter_code
_entity_poly.pdbx_strand_id
1 'polypeptide(L)'
;MWLTGLKSNLAQLCTEKVQEELAATFCFLESTTTEDPRRFFTTLANQIATHIPAYAEILDDKLRRNPDLVSKSLKIQFEELIAAPIKELLERGIDLGPRRVIVVEGIDECAGMHARCEIIGTILGSARGLPFYWAIFGLPDSRVEATLRGRGLMKLCWRVCHPVTNFPVGEGEYFLRVELIRYQGWIAVRWAFVKCAPKIVTGTALFFFSP
;
A
#
# COMPACT_ATOMS: atom_id res chain seq x y z
N MET A 1 -6.08 22.17 1.55
CA MET A 1 -7.33 21.62 2.11
C MET A 1 -8.12 20.75 1.12
N TRP A 2 -8.21 21.09 -0.17
CA TRP A 2 -8.97 20.27 -1.15
C TRP A 2 -8.31 18.93 -1.55
N LEU A 3 -6.98 18.89 -1.60
CA LEU A 3 -6.24 17.70 -2.04
C LEU A 3 -6.20 16.59 -0.98
N THR A 4 -6.22 16.95 0.29
CA THR A 4 -6.28 16.00 1.40
C THR A 4 -7.62 15.27 1.45
N GLY A 5 -8.73 15.97 1.20
CA GLY A 5 -10.05 15.34 1.12
C GLY A 5 -10.18 14.31 0.00
N LEU A 6 -9.54 14.52 -1.16
CA LEU A 6 -9.64 13.59 -2.28
C LEU A 6 -8.92 12.26 -2.02
N LYS A 7 -7.69 12.30 -1.48
CA LYS A 7 -6.95 11.07 -1.17
C LYS A 7 -7.65 10.24 -0.09
N SER A 8 -8.23 10.88 0.92
CA SER A 8 -9.01 10.22 1.97
C SER A 8 -10.27 9.57 1.43
N ASN A 9 -11.05 10.30 0.62
CA ASN A 9 -12.26 9.75 0.01
C ASN A 9 -11.96 8.53 -0.87
N LEU A 10 -10.86 8.56 -1.63
CA LEU A 10 -10.46 7.44 -2.47
C LEU A 10 -9.94 6.25 -1.64
N ALA A 11 -9.15 6.49 -0.60
CA ALA A 11 -8.69 5.42 0.29
C ALA A 11 -9.87 4.76 1.02
N GLN A 12 -10.82 5.56 1.52
CA GLN A 12 -12.04 5.07 2.15
C GLN A 12 -12.87 4.24 1.18
N LEU A 13 -13.16 4.78 -0.01
CA LEU A 13 -13.95 4.07 -1.00
C LEU A 13 -13.27 2.78 -1.48
N CYS A 14 -11.94 2.78 -1.62
CA CYS A 14 -11.19 1.56 -1.92
C CYS A 14 -11.37 0.53 -0.81
N THR A 15 -11.25 0.94 0.44
CA THR A 15 -11.43 0.08 1.63
C THR A 15 -12.83 -0.53 1.66
N GLU A 16 -13.87 0.27 1.38
CA GLU A 16 -15.26 -0.21 1.30
C GLU A 16 -15.47 -1.23 0.17
N LYS A 17 -14.83 -1.03 -1.00
CA LYS A 17 -14.98 -1.94 -2.15
C LYS A 17 -14.22 -3.26 -2.00
N VAL A 18 -13.15 -3.28 -1.22
CA VAL A 18 -12.30 -4.48 -1.01
C VAL A 18 -12.47 -5.05 0.39
N GLN A 19 -13.59 -4.76 1.07
CA GLN A 19 -13.80 -5.11 2.46
C GLN A 19 -13.66 -6.62 2.73
N GLU A 20 -14.09 -7.47 1.78
CA GLU A 20 -13.98 -8.93 1.90
C GLU A 20 -12.54 -9.42 1.69
N GLU A 21 -11.73 -8.70 0.92
CA GLU A 21 -10.33 -9.00 0.65
C GLU A 21 -9.34 -8.18 1.51
N LEU A 22 -9.82 -7.32 2.40
CA LEU A 22 -8.96 -6.40 3.15
C LEU A 22 -8.09 -7.17 4.17
N ALA A 23 -6.76 -7.07 4.01
CA ALA A 23 -5.82 -7.61 4.98
C ALA A 23 -5.50 -6.60 6.09
N ALA A 24 -5.30 -5.34 5.73
CA ALA A 24 -4.93 -4.29 6.65
C ALA A 24 -5.13 -2.91 6.01
N THR A 25 -5.27 -1.90 6.87
CA THR A 25 -5.28 -0.49 6.49
C THR A 25 -4.34 0.32 7.36
N PHE A 26 -3.73 1.35 6.78
CA PHE A 26 -2.91 2.31 7.53
C PHE A 26 -3.09 3.71 6.95
N CYS A 27 -3.25 4.71 7.81
CA CYS A 27 -3.33 6.11 7.42
C CYS A 27 -2.21 6.88 8.11
N PHE A 28 -1.37 7.56 7.33
CA PHE A 28 -0.44 8.56 7.83
C PHE A 28 -1.15 9.90 7.95
N LEU A 29 -0.97 10.57 9.09
CA LEU A 29 -1.63 11.85 9.37
C LEU A 29 -0.58 12.95 9.62
N GLU A 30 -0.71 14.11 8.98
CA GLU A 30 0.27 15.21 9.09
C GLU A 30 0.29 15.85 10.50
N SER A 31 -0.83 15.80 11.24
CA SER A 31 -0.94 16.34 12.60
C SER A 31 -0.16 15.53 13.65
N THR A 32 0.30 14.32 13.29
CA THR A 32 1.13 13.47 14.12
C THR A 32 2.59 13.62 13.71
N THR A 33 3.16 14.83 13.74
CA THR A 33 4.61 15.06 13.52
C THR A 33 5.55 14.23 14.43
N THR A 34 4.98 13.50 15.40
CA THR A 34 5.58 12.52 16.30
C THR A 34 5.36 11.05 15.91
N GLU A 35 4.62 10.74 14.84
CA GLU A 35 4.36 9.37 14.42
C GLU A 35 5.62 8.74 13.85
N ASP A 36 6.16 7.82 14.63
CA ASP A 36 7.28 7.00 14.28
C ASP A 36 6.91 6.11 13.06
N PRO A 37 7.58 6.28 11.89
CA PRO A 37 7.33 5.45 10.72
C PRO A 37 7.50 3.96 11.00
N ARG A 38 8.28 3.59 12.02
CA ARG A 38 8.46 2.20 12.47
C ARG A 38 7.17 1.55 12.98
N ARG A 39 6.10 2.31 13.21
CA ARG A 39 4.78 1.75 13.53
C ARG A 39 4.07 1.16 12.31
N PHE A 40 4.46 1.56 11.11
CA PHE A 40 3.78 1.18 9.87
C PHE A 40 3.66 -0.34 9.71
N PHE A 41 4.78 -1.04 9.58
CA PHE A 41 4.76 -2.49 9.36
C PHE A 41 4.30 -3.27 10.60
N THR A 42 4.55 -2.78 11.81
CA THR A 42 4.06 -3.42 13.03
C THR A 42 2.53 -3.36 13.11
N THR A 43 1.92 -2.24 12.74
CA THR A 43 0.47 -2.08 12.73
C THR A 43 -0.17 -2.96 11.67
N LEU A 44 0.40 -3.01 10.46
CA LEU A 44 -0.06 -3.92 9.41
C LEU A 44 0.05 -5.38 9.86
N ALA A 45 1.18 -5.77 10.44
CA ALA A 45 1.39 -7.13 10.94
C ALA A 45 0.35 -7.51 12.00
N ASN A 46 0.08 -6.61 12.96
CA ASN A 46 -0.93 -6.84 13.98
C ASN A 46 -2.34 -7.02 13.37
N GLN A 47 -2.71 -6.19 12.38
CA GLN A 47 -4.00 -6.34 11.68
C GLN A 47 -4.07 -7.63 10.87
N ILE A 48 -2.99 -8.07 10.21
CA ILE A 48 -3.00 -9.36 9.50
C ILE A 48 -3.23 -10.51 10.49
N ALA A 49 -2.63 -10.45 11.68
CA ALA A 49 -2.82 -11.45 12.73
C ALA A 49 -4.26 -11.58 13.22
N THR A 50 -5.05 -10.50 13.21
CA THR A 50 -6.47 -10.59 13.59
C THR A 50 -7.32 -11.36 12.57
N HIS A 51 -6.84 -11.52 11.33
CA HIS A 51 -7.57 -12.16 10.24
C HIS A 51 -7.04 -13.55 9.87
N ILE A 52 -5.82 -13.89 10.28
CA ILE A 52 -5.13 -15.14 9.90
C ILE A 52 -4.53 -15.78 11.16
N PRO A 53 -5.26 -16.70 11.84
CA PRO A 53 -4.79 -17.31 13.09
C PRO A 53 -3.42 -17.99 12.98
N ALA A 54 -3.16 -18.71 11.90
CA ALA A 54 -1.88 -19.37 11.69
C ALA A 54 -0.70 -18.38 11.53
N TYR A 55 -0.96 -17.19 10.98
CA TYR A 55 0.03 -16.11 10.93
C TYR A 55 0.28 -15.53 12.32
N ALA A 56 -0.78 -15.36 13.13
CA ALA A 56 -0.67 -14.85 14.49
C ALA A 56 0.26 -15.71 15.35
N GLU A 57 0.16 -17.03 15.25
CA GLU A 57 1.06 -17.97 15.94
C GLU A 57 2.53 -17.75 15.57
N ILE A 58 2.84 -17.60 14.28
CA ILE A 58 4.21 -17.35 13.80
C ILE A 58 4.71 -15.99 14.26
N LEU A 59 3.85 -14.96 14.17
CA LEU A 59 4.19 -13.60 14.58
C LEU A 59 4.49 -13.54 16.08
N ASP A 60 3.65 -14.15 16.91
CA ASP A 60 3.84 -14.22 18.37
C ASP A 60 5.14 -14.93 18.73
N ASP A 61 5.45 -16.03 18.05
CA ASP A 61 6.71 -16.75 18.22
C ASP A 61 7.93 -15.89 17.88
N LYS A 62 7.88 -15.15 16.77
CA LYS A 62 8.94 -14.22 16.38
C LYS A 62 9.12 -13.10 17.39
N LEU A 63 8.03 -12.46 17.83
CA LEU A 63 8.07 -11.37 18.80
C LEU A 63 8.53 -11.85 20.18
N ARG A 64 8.17 -13.06 20.61
CA ARG A 64 8.65 -13.65 21.87
C ARG A 64 10.15 -13.92 21.84
N ARG A 65 10.68 -14.38 20.70
CA ARG A 65 12.12 -14.64 20.52
C ARG A 65 12.93 -13.35 20.38
N ASN A 66 12.35 -12.33 19.75
CA ASN A 66 13.01 -11.05 19.52
C ASN A 66 12.03 -9.87 19.65
N PRO A 67 11.78 -9.39 20.89
CA PRO A 67 10.86 -8.28 21.14
C PRO A 67 11.29 -6.98 20.46
N ASP A 68 12.58 -6.80 20.19
CA ASP A 68 13.12 -5.59 19.58
C ASP A 68 12.72 -5.42 18.11
N LEU A 69 12.14 -6.45 17.46
CA LEU A 69 11.72 -6.39 16.06
C LEU A 69 10.87 -5.16 15.75
N VAL A 70 9.99 -4.75 16.68
CA VAL A 70 9.12 -3.57 16.53
C VAL A 70 9.87 -2.23 16.49
N SER A 71 11.15 -2.23 16.86
CA SER A 71 12.01 -1.04 16.87
C SER A 71 13.09 -1.04 15.78
N LYS A 72 13.23 -2.15 15.05
CA LYS A 72 14.21 -2.30 13.96
C LYS A 72 13.88 -1.41 12.77
N SER A 73 14.81 -1.35 11.81
CA SER A 73 14.61 -0.66 10.53
C SER A 73 13.36 -1.18 9.81
N LEU A 74 12.71 -0.33 9.03
CA LEU A 74 11.50 -0.65 8.24
C LEU A 74 11.71 -1.87 7.35
N LYS A 75 12.88 -2.01 6.73
CA LYS A 75 13.21 -3.20 5.93
C LYS A 75 13.17 -4.50 6.74
N ILE A 76 13.77 -4.50 7.94
CA ILE A 76 13.78 -5.68 8.84
C ILE A 76 12.36 -5.95 9.33
N GLN A 77 11.61 -4.92 9.71
CA GLN A 77 10.22 -5.09 10.13
C GLN A 77 9.38 -5.73 9.01
N PHE A 78 9.48 -5.26 7.77
CA PHE A 78 8.76 -5.87 6.66
C PHE A 78 9.13 -7.33 6.47
N GLU A 79 10.42 -7.66 6.44
CA GLU A 79 10.85 -9.04 6.21
C GLU A 79 10.43 -9.95 7.37
N GLU A 80 10.72 -9.57 8.60
CA GLU A 80 10.51 -10.44 9.76
C GLU A 80 9.06 -10.49 10.21
N LEU A 81 8.32 -9.39 10.10
CA LEU A 81 6.95 -9.32 10.60
C LEU A 81 5.93 -9.67 9.52
N ILE A 82 6.20 -9.43 8.23
CA ILE A 82 5.22 -9.63 7.15
C ILE A 82 5.68 -10.72 6.18
N ALA A 83 6.82 -10.54 5.51
CA ALA A 83 7.20 -11.39 4.38
C ALA A 83 7.55 -12.82 4.81
N ALA A 84 8.42 -12.99 5.80
CA ALA A 84 8.88 -14.30 6.26
C ALA A 84 7.74 -15.12 6.88
N PRO A 85 6.89 -14.59 7.78
CA PRO A 85 5.75 -15.36 8.31
C PRO A 85 4.80 -15.83 7.20
N ILE A 86 4.53 -14.99 6.21
CA ILE A 86 3.63 -15.35 5.10
C ILE A 86 4.27 -16.40 4.19
N LYS A 87 5.56 -16.27 3.87
CA LYS A 87 6.29 -17.30 3.12
C LYS A 87 6.27 -18.64 3.86
N GLU A 88 6.49 -18.64 5.17
CA GLU A 88 6.42 -19.85 5.99
C GLU A 88 5.05 -20.53 5.91
N LEU A 89 3.94 -19.77 5.95
CA LEU A 89 2.60 -20.32 5.77
C LEU A 89 2.41 -20.94 4.39
N LEU A 90 2.87 -20.26 3.34
CA LEU A 90 2.80 -20.76 1.97
C LEU A 90 3.62 -22.05 1.79
N GLU A 91 4.82 -22.12 2.39
CA GLU A 91 5.68 -23.30 2.39
C GLU A 91 5.06 -24.48 3.16
N ARG A 92 4.30 -24.19 4.22
CA ARG A 92 3.48 -25.17 4.97
C ARG A 92 2.22 -25.61 4.21
N GLY A 93 1.97 -25.06 3.02
CA GLY A 93 0.78 -25.37 2.22
C GLY A 93 -0.51 -24.78 2.78
N ILE A 94 -0.42 -23.77 3.66
CA ILE A 94 -1.60 -23.11 4.22
C ILE A 94 -2.18 -22.17 3.16
N ASP A 95 -3.43 -22.43 2.78
CA ASP A 95 -4.18 -21.55 1.89
C ASP A 95 -4.59 -20.28 2.65
N LEU A 96 -4.10 -19.13 2.18
CA LEU A 96 -4.41 -17.82 2.74
C LEU A 96 -5.69 -17.21 2.15
N GLY A 97 -6.34 -17.94 1.24
CA GLY A 97 -7.55 -17.55 0.53
C GLY A 97 -7.24 -16.69 -0.71
N PRO A 98 -8.25 -15.94 -1.22
CA PRO A 98 -8.02 -15.02 -2.32
C PRO A 98 -6.96 -13.97 -1.94
N ARG A 99 -6.33 -13.39 -2.97
CA ARG A 99 -5.33 -12.33 -2.78
C ARG A 99 -5.95 -11.19 -1.97
N ARG A 100 -5.22 -10.73 -0.95
CA ARG A 100 -5.70 -9.72 0.00
C ARG A 100 -5.17 -8.33 -0.34
N VAL A 101 -5.89 -7.29 0.06
CA VAL A 101 -5.55 -5.89 -0.21
C VAL A 101 -5.07 -5.20 1.05
N ILE A 102 -3.95 -4.49 0.97
CA ILE A 102 -3.45 -3.57 1.99
C ILE A 102 -3.65 -2.15 1.48
N VAL A 103 -4.45 -1.37 2.18
CA VAL A 103 -4.73 0.04 1.84
C VAL A 103 -3.82 0.94 2.67
N VAL A 104 -3.10 1.85 2.02
CA VAL A 104 -2.23 2.82 2.69
C VAL A 104 -2.63 4.22 2.24
N GLU A 105 -3.09 5.04 3.17
CA GLU A 105 -3.47 6.42 2.94
C GLU A 105 -2.40 7.40 3.43
N GLY A 106 -2.23 8.50 2.70
CA GLY A 106 -1.45 9.63 3.16
C GLY A 106 0.06 9.37 3.14
N ILE A 107 0.58 8.49 2.28
CA ILE A 107 2.02 8.17 2.29
C ILE A 107 2.92 9.42 2.16
N ASP A 108 2.42 10.50 1.55
CA ASP A 108 3.08 11.81 1.47
C ASP A 108 3.19 12.54 2.82
N GLU A 109 2.31 12.24 3.77
CA GLU A 109 2.26 12.75 5.15
C GLU A 109 3.18 11.98 6.10
N CYS A 110 3.76 10.85 5.67
CA CYS A 110 4.74 10.11 6.47
C CYS A 110 5.94 11.00 6.82
N ALA A 111 6.18 11.13 8.13
CA ALA A 111 7.24 11.96 8.68
C ALA A 111 8.62 11.42 8.27
N GLY A 112 9.31 12.18 7.42
CA GLY A 112 10.66 11.88 6.97
C GLY A 112 10.70 11.30 5.55
N MET A 113 11.40 12.03 4.67
CA MET A 113 11.60 11.64 3.28
C MET A 113 12.30 10.27 3.13
N HIS A 114 13.27 9.98 4.00
CA HIS A 114 13.97 8.69 3.98
C HIS A 114 13.01 7.54 4.28
N ALA A 115 12.16 7.68 5.29
CA ALA A 115 11.18 6.67 5.68
C ALA A 115 10.19 6.40 4.55
N ARG A 116 9.66 7.44 3.90
CA ARG A 116 8.79 7.29 2.71
C ARG A 116 9.44 6.47 1.60
N CYS A 117 10.67 6.84 1.22
CA CYS A 117 11.42 6.14 0.18
C CYS A 117 11.73 4.69 0.59
N GLU A 118 12.04 4.46 1.86
CA GLU A 118 12.31 3.13 2.41
C GLU A 118 11.05 2.26 2.44
N ILE A 119 9.91 2.77 2.90
CA ILE A 119 8.62 2.06 2.92
C ILE A 119 8.26 1.61 1.50
N ILE A 120 8.14 2.56 0.57
CA ILE A 120 7.69 2.25 -0.81
C ILE A 120 8.72 1.35 -1.51
N GLY A 121 10.01 1.63 -1.34
CA GLY A 121 11.08 0.82 -1.91
C GLY A 121 11.13 -0.61 -1.34
N THR A 122 10.82 -0.80 -0.06
CA THR A 122 10.76 -2.10 0.60
C THR A 122 9.56 -2.90 0.12
N ILE A 123 8.36 -2.30 0.12
CA ILE A 123 7.15 -2.92 -0.43
C ILE A 123 7.42 -3.38 -1.87
N LEU A 124 7.96 -2.49 -2.71
CA LEU A 124 8.23 -2.80 -4.10
C LEU A 124 9.29 -3.87 -4.33
N GLY A 125 10.36 -3.84 -3.54
CA GLY A 125 11.49 -4.76 -3.69
C GLY A 125 11.20 -6.16 -3.14
N SER A 126 10.34 -6.26 -2.12
CA SER A 126 10.22 -7.47 -1.30
C SER A 126 8.80 -8.04 -1.22
N ALA A 127 7.76 -7.34 -1.70
CA ALA A 127 6.39 -7.89 -1.71
C ALA A 127 6.16 -8.95 -2.81
N ARG A 128 7.12 -9.13 -3.73
CA ARG A 128 7.01 -10.10 -4.81
C ARG A 128 6.84 -11.51 -4.24
N GLY A 129 5.83 -12.23 -4.71
CA GLY A 129 5.49 -13.57 -4.21
C GLY A 129 4.70 -13.61 -2.90
N LEU A 130 4.33 -12.46 -2.33
CA LEU A 130 3.36 -12.39 -1.24
C LEU A 130 1.93 -12.29 -1.81
N PRO A 131 0.89 -12.79 -1.12
CA PRO A 131 -0.50 -12.76 -1.57
C PRO A 131 -1.16 -11.39 -1.28
N PHE A 132 -0.37 -10.31 -1.22
CA PHE A 132 -0.86 -8.97 -0.92
C PHE A 132 -0.76 -8.05 -2.13
N TYR A 133 -1.87 -7.41 -2.45
CA TYR A 133 -1.88 -6.21 -3.26
C TYR A 133 -1.80 -5.00 -2.36
N TRP A 134 -1.02 -4.02 -2.78
CA TRP A 134 -0.89 -2.75 -2.06
C TRP A 134 -1.63 -1.69 -2.86
N ALA A 135 -2.51 -0.94 -2.19
CA ALA A 135 -3.21 0.22 -2.72
C ALA A 135 -2.75 1.44 -1.93
N ILE A 136 -1.78 2.19 -2.47
CA ILE A 136 -1.17 3.33 -1.78
C ILE A 136 -1.70 4.63 -2.37
N PHE A 137 -2.28 5.47 -1.52
CA PHE A 137 -2.85 6.77 -1.83
C PHE A 137 -1.98 7.86 -1.20
N GLY A 138 -1.56 8.83 -2.02
CA GLY A 138 -0.86 10.01 -1.52
C GLY A 138 -0.63 11.03 -2.61
N LEU A 139 0.01 12.15 -2.30
CA LEU A 139 0.40 13.13 -3.31
C LEU A 139 1.68 12.70 -4.08
N PRO A 140 1.84 13.12 -5.35
CA PRO A 140 3.06 12.85 -6.11
C PRO A 140 4.32 13.34 -5.38
N ASP A 141 5.33 12.49 -5.28
CA ASP A 141 6.61 12.78 -4.63
C ASP A 141 7.79 12.49 -5.55
N SER A 142 8.42 13.55 -6.07
CA SER A 142 9.55 13.47 -7.01
C SER A 142 10.76 12.68 -6.46
N ARG A 143 10.99 12.67 -5.14
CA ARG A 143 12.12 11.95 -4.54
C ARG A 143 11.83 10.46 -4.41
N VAL A 144 10.60 10.11 -4.06
CA VAL A 144 10.14 8.72 -4.18
C VAL A 144 10.32 8.27 -5.61
N GLU A 145 9.86 9.05 -6.60
CA GLU A 145 10.02 8.68 -8.02
C GLU A 145 11.48 8.49 -8.42
N ALA A 146 12.37 9.40 -8.02
CA ALA A 146 13.79 9.30 -8.32
C ALA A 146 14.40 8.04 -7.69
N THR A 147 14.02 7.72 -6.44
CA THR A 147 14.48 6.51 -5.74
C THR A 147 14.01 5.25 -6.46
N LEU A 148 12.75 5.19 -6.86
CA LEU A 148 12.19 4.05 -7.57
C LEU A 148 12.80 3.87 -8.96
N ARG A 149 13.08 4.98 -9.68
CA ARG A 149 13.82 4.93 -10.95
C ARG A 149 15.25 4.42 -10.75
N GLY A 150 15.97 4.97 -9.79
CA GLY A 150 17.35 4.57 -9.48
C GLY A 150 17.48 3.09 -9.09
N ARG A 151 16.44 2.50 -8.48
CA ARG A 151 16.38 1.08 -8.12
C ARG A 151 15.74 0.18 -9.19
N GLY A 152 15.29 0.73 -10.32
CA GLY A 152 14.59 -0.03 -11.36
C GLY A 152 13.23 -0.61 -10.93
N LEU A 153 12.62 -0.06 -9.87
CA LEU A 153 11.37 -0.53 -9.28
C LEU A 153 10.12 0.10 -9.93
N MET A 154 10.31 1.11 -10.77
CA MET A 154 9.21 1.78 -11.50
C MET A 154 8.33 0.82 -12.31
N LYS A 155 8.91 -0.28 -12.79
CA LYS A 155 8.21 -1.30 -13.58
C LYS A 155 7.29 -2.21 -12.75
N LEU A 156 7.42 -2.18 -11.43
CA LEU A 156 6.70 -3.03 -10.50
C LEU A 156 5.46 -2.34 -9.91
N CYS A 157 5.32 -1.02 -10.14
CA CYS A 157 4.17 -0.26 -9.71
C CYS A 157 3.36 0.18 -10.92
N TRP A 158 2.05 0.03 -10.84
CA TRP A 158 1.15 0.79 -11.68
C TRP A 158 0.76 2.07 -10.96
N ARG A 159 0.86 3.18 -11.69
CA ARG A 159 0.71 4.53 -11.16
C ARG A 159 -0.40 5.24 -11.90
N VAL A 160 -1.31 5.84 -11.14
CA VAL A 160 -2.31 6.73 -11.68
C VAL A 160 -2.19 8.08 -11.00
N CYS A 161 -1.87 9.12 -11.75
CA CYS A 161 -1.82 10.50 -11.26
C CYS A 161 -2.98 11.26 -11.90
N HIS A 162 -3.93 11.73 -11.09
CA HIS A 162 -5.07 12.46 -11.62
C HIS A 162 -4.81 13.99 -11.61
N PRO A 163 -5.18 14.71 -12.67
CA PRO A 163 -5.32 16.17 -12.61
C PRO A 163 -6.42 16.52 -11.62
N VAL A 164 -6.15 17.33 -10.60
CA VAL A 164 -7.23 17.81 -9.74
C VAL A 164 -7.90 19.00 -10.40
N THR A 165 -8.96 18.72 -11.16
CA THR A 165 -9.92 19.71 -11.61
C THR A 165 -11.27 19.34 -10.99
N ASN A 166 -11.95 20.31 -10.34
CA ASN A 166 -13.28 20.22 -9.71
C ASN A 166 -13.95 18.84 -9.87
N PHE A 167 -13.72 17.94 -8.91
CA PHE A 167 -14.42 16.65 -8.87
C PHE A 167 -15.89 16.93 -8.53
N PRO A 168 -16.86 16.72 -9.44
CA PRO A 168 -18.25 16.63 -9.02
C PRO A 168 -18.39 15.38 -8.13
N VAL A 169 -19.21 15.50 -7.09
CA VAL A 169 -19.50 14.42 -6.14
C VAL A 169 -20.01 13.20 -6.93
N GLY A 170 -19.25 12.09 -6.97
CA GLY A 170 -19.61 10.84 -7.66
C GLY A 170 -18.56 10.25 -8.60
N GLU A 171 -17.60 11.04 -9.12
CA GLU A 171 -16.60 10.53 -10.07
C GLU A 171 -15.49 9.69 -9.42
N GLY A 172 -15.24 9.84 -8.13
CA GLY A 172 -14.28 9.01 -7.38
C GLY A 172 -14.69 7.53 -7.36
N GLU A 173 -15.98 7.24 -7.32
CA GLU A 173 -16.52 5.88 -7.41
C GLU A 173 -16.35 5.32 -8.81
N TYR A 174 -16.61 6.10 -9.86
CA TYR A 174 -16.34 5.66 -11.22
C TYR A 174 -14.86 5.37 -11.44
N PHE A 175 -13.97 6.26 -10.99
CA PHE A 175 -12.52 6.08 -11.11
C PHE A 175 -12.04 4.81 -10.39
N LEU A 176 -12.37 4.66 -9.10
CA LEU A 176 -12.01 3.45 -8.37
C LEU A 176 -12.67 2.22 -8.95
N ARG A 177 -13.90 2.30 -9.43
CA ARG A 177 -14.55 1.18 -10.11
C ARG A 177 -13.82 0.82 -11.40
N VAL A 178 -13.35 1.76 -12.21
CA VAL A 178 -12.55 1.48 -13.41
C VAL A 178 -11.20 0.87 -13.05
N GLU A 179 -10.50 1.39 -12.05
CA GLU A 179 -9.19 0.86 -11.65
C GLU A 179 -9.30 -0.46 -10.88
N LEU A 180 -10.35 -0.65 -10.06
CA LEU A 180 -10.69 -1.92 -9.42
C LEU A 180 -11.23 -2.94 -10.43
N ILE A 181 -11.93 -2.52 -11.48
CA ILE A 181 -12.28 -3.40 -12.61
C ILE A 181 -11.02 -3.78 -13.39
N ARG A 182 -10.00 -2.92 -13.51
CA ARG A 182 -8.70 -3.35 -14.07
C ARG A 182 -7.95 -4.30 -13.14
N TYR A 183 -8.12 -4.15 -11.82
CA TYR A 183 -7.63 -5.09 -10.81
C TYR A 183 -8.33 -6.46 -10.88
N GLN A 184 -9.67 -6.50 -10.89
CA GLN A 184 -10.45 -7.73 -11.08
C GLN A 184 -10.29 -8.30 -12.50
N GLY A 185 -10.20 -7.43 -13.50
CA GLY A 185 -9.91 -7.72 -14.90
C GLY A 185 -8.45 -8.09 -15.18
N TRP A 186 -7.58 -8.14 -14.17
CA TRP A 186 -6.30 -8.86 -14.28
C TRP A 186 -6.50 -10.39 -14.27
N ILE A 187 -7.69 -10.85 -13.83
CA ILE A 187 -8.19 -12.21 -14.09
C ILE A 187 -8.88 -12.28 -15.48
N ALA A 188 -9.25 -11.15 -16.12
CA ALA A 188 -9.89 -11.09 -17.45
C ALA A 188 -9.70 -9.76 -18.22
N VAL A 189 -8.59 -9.63 -18.97
CA VAL A 189 -8.38 -8.95 -20.28
C VAL A 189 -9.02 -7.56 -20.61
N ARG A 190 -8.13 -6.56 -20.87
CA ARG A 190 -8.09 -5.47 -21.93
C ARG A 190 -8.94 -4.15 -21.95
N TRP A 191 -8.19 -3.04 -22.19
CA TRP A 191 -8.45 -1.71 -22.86
C TRP A 191 -9.08 -0.50 -22.11
N ALA A 192 -8.35 0.65 -22.04
CA ALA A 192 -8.48 1.89 -22.89
C ALA A 192 -7.99 3.20 -22.18
N PHE A 193 -7.50 4.15 -23.00
CA PHE A 193 -6.68 5.37 -22.78
C PHE A 193 -7.19 6.51 -21.85
N VAL A 194 -6.23 7.32 -21.33
CA VAL A 194 -6.30 8.81 -21.38
C VAL A 194 -4.89 9.40 -21.67
N LYS A 195 -4.78 10.21 -22.73
CA LYS A 195 -3.66 11.14 -23.02
C LYS A 195 -4.07 12.55 -22.54
N CYS A 196 -3.16 13.31 -21.92
CA CYS A 196 -3.02 14.76 -22.13
C CYS A 196 -1.78 15.34 -21.39
N ALA A 197 -1.07 16.24 -22.06
CA ALA A 197 0.03 17.10 -21.57
C ALA A 197 -0.46 18.57 -21.54
N PRO A 198 0.37 19.60 -21.25
CA PRO A 198 1.31 19.82 -20.14
C PRO A 198 0.88 21.02 -19.24
N LYS A 199 1.46 21.11 -18.03
CA LYS A 199 1.19 22.06 -16.92
C LYS A 199 -0.10 21.78 -16.14
N ILE A 200 -0.02 20.80 -15.25
CA ILE A 200 -1.10 20.37 -14.36
C ILE A 200 -0.55 20.36 -12.93
N VAL A 201 -1.29 20.96 -12.00
CA VAL A 201 -1.09 20.71 -10.56
C VAL A 201 -1.65 19.32 -10.28
N THR A 202 -0.77 18.33 -10.16
CA THR A 202 -1.12 16.91 -9.99
C THR A 202 -1.42 16.59 -8.54
N GLY A 203 -2.54 15.93 -8.24
CA GLY A 203 -2.93 15.56 -6.89
C GLY A 203 -3.63 14.19 -6.86
N THR A 204 -3.20 13.36 -5.92
CA THR A 204 -3.46 11.92 -5.79
C THR A 204 -2.75 11.04 -6.82
N ALA A 205 -1.72 10.35 -6.33
CA ALA A 205 -1.06 9.21 -6.93
C ALA A 205 -1.62 7.94 -6.28
N LEU A 206 -2.21 7.07 -7.10
CA LEU A 206 -2.64 5.74 -6.72
C LEU A 206 -1.62 4.74 -7.22
N PHE A 207 -1.04 3.97 -6.31
CA PHE A 207 -0.12 2.89 -6.67
C PHE A 207 -0.79 1.54 -6.40
N PHE A 208 -0.94 0.75 -7.47
CA PHE A 208 -1.29 -0.66 -7.37
C PHE A 208 -0.07 -1.52 -7.71
N PHE A 209 0.14 -2.57 -6.93
CA PHE A 209 1.30 -3.45 -7.07
C PHE A 209 0.80 -4.88 -7.18
N SER A 210 1.12 -5.56 -8.29
CA SER A 210 0.88 -6.99 -8.46
C SER A 210 2.10 -7.78 -7.97
N PRO A 211 1.94 -8.92 -7.30
CA PRO A 211 3.05 -9.82 -6.95
C PRO A 211 3.75 -10.45 -8.17
#